data_AF-A0A7V4GA94-F1
#
_entry.id   AF-A0A7V4GA94-F1
#
_cell.length_a   1.000
_cell.length_b   1.000
_cell.length_c   1.000
_cell.angle_alpha   90.00
_cell.angle_beta   90.00
_cell.angle_gamma   90.00
#
_symmetry.space_group_name_H-M   'P 1'
#
loop_
_entity.id
_entity.type
_entity.pdbx_description
1 polymer ?
#
loop_
_entity_poly.entity_id
_entity_poly.type
_entity_poly.pdbx_seq_one_letter_code
_entity_poly.pdbx_strand_id
1 'polypeptide(L)'
;MPERPGFWLLVMTAIVAVFLGLPACTLTPAKTVAEMAQEPRPELSLGPGDVVDIKHFYLPELDESQIVRPDGCIALPLIGEVQVDGKTPRQLHEELV
;
A
#
# COMPACT_ATOMS: atom_id res chain seq x y z
N MET A 1 54.38 -37.07 -9.64
CA MET A 1 55.31 -35.94 -9.85
C MET A 1 54.65 -34.89 -10.74
N PRO A 2 54.02 -33.83 -10.20
CA PRO A 2 53.60 -32.69 -11.00
C PRO A 2 54.48 -31.47 -10.65
N GLU A 3 55.54 -31.26 -11.41
CA GLU A 3 56.44 -30.10 -11.25
C GLU A 3 56.43 -29.33 -12.57
N ARG A 4 55.46 -28.44 -12.72
CA ARG A 4 55.49 -27.39 -13.75
C ARG A 4 55.34 -26.04 -13.05
N PRO A 5 56.37 -25.17 -13.10
CA PRO A 5 56.43 -23.93 -12.33
C PRO A 5 55.31 -22.91 -12.67
N GLY A 6 54.60 -23.11 -13.80
CA GLY A 6 53.46 -22.28 -14.19
C GLY A 6 52.15 -22.57 -13.44
N PHE A 7 52.02 -23.73 -12.77
CA PHE A 7 50.79 -24.08 -12.05
C PHE A 7 50.58 -23.20 -10.80
N TRP A 8 51.65 -22.93 -10.06
CA TRP A 8 51.60 -22.02 -8.90
C TRP A 8 51.40 -20.56 -9.30
N LEU A 9 51.93 -20.13 -10.46
CA LEU A 9 51.75 -18.77 -10.97
C LEU A 9 50.30 -18.50 -11.43
N LEU A 10 49.65 -19.50 -12.04
CA LEU A 10 48.24 -19.43 -12.43
C LEU A 10 47.29 -19.50 -11.23
N VAL A 11 47.62 -20.29 -10.21
CA VAL A 11 46.81 -20.38 -8.97
C VAL A 11 46.93 -19.08 -8.15
N MET A 12 48.12 -18.48 -8.04
CA MET A 12 48.31 -17.19 -7.34
C MET A 12 47.59 -16.02 -8.03
N THR A 13 47.59 -15.97 -9.37
CA THR A 13 46.87 -14.93 -10.12
C THR A 13 45.35 -15.09 -10.02
N ALA A 14 44.84 -16.32 -9.96
CA ALA A 14 43.42 -16.59 -9.73
C ALA A 14 42.96 -16.16 -8.32
N ILE A 15 43.79 -16.36 -7.28
CA ILE A 15 43.44 -15.99 -5.90
C ILE A 15 43.42 -14.47 -5.69
N VAL A 16 44.33 -13.72 -6.35
CA VAL A 16 44.36 -12.25 -6.28
C VAL A 16 43.15 -11.61 -6.99
N ALA A 17 42.68 -12.20 -8.10
CA ALA A 17 41.49 -11.72 -8.80
C ALA A 17 40.19 -11.91 -7.97
N VAL A 18 40.12 -12.96 -7.16
CA VAL A 18 38.97 -13.24 -6.29
C VAL A 18 38.92 -12.29 -5.08
N PHE A 19 40.07 -11.84 -4.57
CA PHE A 19 40.14 -10.92 -3.43
C PHE A 19 39.82 -9.45 -3.78
N LEU A 20 39.91 -9.05 -5.06
CA LEU A 20 39.53 -7.70 -5.52
C LEU A 20 38.04 -7.52 -5.82
N GLY A 21 37.25 -8.59 -5.70
CA GLY A 21 35.83 -8.62 -6.10
C GLY A 21 34.82 -8.54 -4.95
N LEU A 22 35.18 -7.99 -3.80
CA LEU A 22 34.21 -7.71 -2.72
C LEU A 22 33.53 -6.36 -3.01
N PRO A 23 32.31 -6.32 -3.55
CA PRO A 23 31.55 -5.08 -3.58
C PRO A 23 31.26 -4.73 -2.11
N ALA A 24 31.90 -3.67 -1.64
CA ALA A 24 31.61 -3.08 -0.35
C ALA A 24 30.09 -2.87 -0.27
N CYS A 25 29.47 -3.39 0.79
CA CYS A 25 28.09 -3.11 1.14
C CYS A 25 27.87 -1.60 1.07
N THR A 26 27.18 -1.15 0.03
CA THR A 26 26.67 0.21 -0.06
C THR A 26 25.61 0.33 1.00
N LEU A 27 26.00 0.88 2.15
CA LEU A 27 25.08 1.30 3.21
C LEU A 27 24.15 2.35 2.59
N THR A 28 22.95 1.92 2.21
CA THR A 28 21.86 2.81 1.81
C THR A 28 21.59 3.79 2.95
N PRO A 29 21.66 5.11 2.71
CA PRO A 29 21.40 6.10 3.74
C PRO A 29 19.97 5.94 4.24
N ALA A 30 19.80 5.90 5.56
CA ALA A 30 18.49 5.81 6.19
C ALA A 30 17.62 7.00 5.72
N LYS A 31 16.48 6.67 5.11
CA LYS A 31 15.47 7.63 4.65
C LYS A 31 15.09 8.54 5.83
N THR A 32 15.34 9.85 5.68
CA THR A 32 15.09 10.84 6.74
C THR A 32 13.58 10.92 7.02
N VAL A 33 13.20 11.20 8.27
CA VAL A 33 11.78 11.28 8.73
C VAL A 33 10.93 12.23 7.87
N ALA A 34 11.55 13.25 7.29
CA ALA A 34 10.92 14.19 6.35
C ALA A 34 10.40 13.51 5.07
N GLU A 35 11.03 12.44 4.59
CA GLU A 35 10.64 11.75 3.36
C GLU A 35 9.60 10.65 3.61
N MET A 36 9.44 10.17 4.85
CA MET A 36 8.32 9.31 5.25
C MET A 36 7.01 10.10 5.47
N ALA A 37 7.10 11.41 5.69
CA ALA A 37 5.92 12.27 5.88
C ALA A 37 5.17 12.58 4.58
N GLN A 38 5.74 12.25 3.42
CA GLN A 38 5.24 12.64 2.11
C GLN A 38 4.73 11.48 1.28
N GLU A 39 4.47 10.32 1.90
CA GLU A 39 3.81 9.23 1.20
C GLU A 39 2.33 9.61 0.98
N PRO A 40 1.83 9.55 -0.26
CA PRO A 40 0.43 9.85 -0.54
C PRO A 40 -0.41 8.88 0.29
N ARG A 41 -1.19 9.42 1.22
CA ARG A 41 -2.12 8.59 2.00
C ARG A 41 -3.07 7.95 1.00
N PRO A 42 -3.22 6.61 1.02
CA PRO A 42 -4.22 5.97 0.18
C PRO A 42 -5.58 6.58 0.48
N GLU A 43 -6.30 6.92 -0.57
CA GLU A 43 -7.62 7.52 -0.46
C GLU A 43 -8.56 6.49 0.17
N LEU A 44 -9.19 6.86 1.29
CA LEU A 44 -10.06 5.96 2.05
C LEU A 44 -11.30 5.66 1.21
N SER A 45 -11.42 4.41 0.78
CA SER A 45 -12.60 3.87 0.10
C SER A 45 -13.42 3.03 1.08
N LEU A 46 -14.73 3.04 0.88
CA LEU A 46 -15.67 2.22 1.61
C LEU A 46 -15.64 0.78 1.07
N GLY A 47 -15.75 -0.19 1.97
CA GLY A 47 -15.80 -1.60 1.65
C GLY A 47 -16.82 -2.38 2.49
N PRO A 48 -17.06 -3.65 2.16
CA PRO A 48 -18.01 -4.51 2.89
C PRO A 48 -17.61 -4.67 4.36
N GLY A 49 -18.58 -4.49 5.25
CA GLY A 49 -18.38 -4.51 6.70
C GLY A 49 -18.11 -3.15 7.35
N ASP A 50 -17.89 -2.10 6.55
CA ASP A 50 -17.79 -0.74 7.08
C ASP A 50 -19.14 -0.25 7.61
N VAL A 51 -19.11 0.61 8.63
CA VAL A 51 -20.29 1.28 9.17
C VAL A 51 -20.31 2.72 8.67
N VAL A 52 -21.40 3.11 8.03
CA VAL A 52 -21.60 4.45 7.48
C VAL A 52 -22.75 5.12 8.23
N ASP A 53 -22.47 6.25 8.85
CA ASP A 53 -23.47 7.12 9.46
C ASP A 53 -23.94 8.17 8.46
N ILE A 54 -25.24 8.18 8.15
CA ILE A 54 -25.83 9.06 7.16
C ILE A 54 -26.72 10.04 7.89
N LYS A 55 -26.35 11.33 7.81
CA LYS A 55 -27.04 12.40 8.52
C LYS A 55 -27.65 13.40 7.56
N HIS A 56 -28.93 13.67 7.73
CA HIS A 56 -29.69 14.56 6.87
C HIS A 56 -29.98 15.86 7.63
N PHE A 57 -29.43 16.97 7.12
CA PHE A 57 -29.50 18.26 7.82
C PHE A 57 -30.94 18.74 8.09
N TYR A 58 -31.85 18.49 7.15
CA TYR A 58 -33.25 18.93 7.25
C TYR A 58 -34.21 17.85 7.75
N LEU A 59 -33.77 16.57 7.78
CA LEU A 59 -34.62 15.41 8.07
C LEU A 59 -33.91 14.44 9.03
N PRO A 60 -33.67 14.83 10.30
CA PRO A 60 -32.97 13.98 11.26
C PRO A 60 -33.71 12.68 11.59
N GLU A 61 -35.01 12.58 11.27
CA GLU A 61 -35.79 11.34 11.37
C GLU A 61 -35.31 10.24 10.40
N LEU A 62 -34.56 10.63 9.37
CA LEU A 62 -33.95 9.73 8.38
C LEU A 62 -32.47 9.45 8.70
N ASP A 63 -31.96 9.92 9.83
CA ASP A 63 -30.58 9.63 10.25
C ASP A 63 -30.46 8.15 10.58
N GLU A 64 -29.62 7.45 9.84
CA GLU A 64 -29.43 6.01 10.00
C GLU A 64 -27.95 5.65 9.96
N SER A 65 -27.60 4.62 10.73
CA SER A 65 -26.28 4.00 10.72
C SER A 65 -26.41 2.66 10.05
N GLN A 66 -25.66 2.44 8.99
CA GLN A 66 -25.78 1.22 8.19
C GLN A 66 -24.45 0.56 7.88
N ILE A 67 -24.46 -0.77 7.92
CA ILE A 67 -23.32 -1.59 7.53
C ILE A 67 -23.36 -1.81 6.02
N VAL A 68 -22.21 -1.63 5.37
CA VAL A 68 -22.01 -2.01 3.97
C VAL A 68 -22.14 -3.53 3.85
N ARG A 69 -23.15 -3.96 3.11
CA ARG A 69 -23.45 -5.38 2.86
C ARG A 69 -22.30 -6.05 2.09
N PRO A 70 -22.21 -7.39 2.09
CA PRO A 70 -21.17 -8.13 1.35
C PRO A 70 -21.25 -7.96 -0.18
N ASP A 71 -22.34 -7.44 -0.72
CA ASP A 71 -22.49 -7.04 -2.12
C ASP A 71 -21.97 -5.62 -2.40
N GLY A 72 -21.53 -4.89 -1.37
CA GLY A 72 -21.03 -3.53 -1.51
C GLY A 72 -22.10 -2.45 -1.50
N CYS A 73 -23.33 -2.78 -1.10
CA CYS A 73 -24.47 -1.86 -1.09
C CYS A 73 -24.91 -1.46 0.33
N ILE A 74 -25.61 -0.33 0.40
CA ILE A 74 -26.43 0.10 1.54
C ILE A 74 -27.87 0.33 1.05
N ALA A 75 -28.87 0.06 1.88
CA ALA A 75 -30.29 0.26 1.62
C ALA A 75 -30.84 1.48 2.38
N LEU A 76 -31.06 2.59 1.70
CA LEU A 76 -31.64 3.81 2.30
C LEU A 76 -33.17 3.83 2.19
N PRO A 77 -33.90 4.40 3.16
CA PRO A 77 -35.36 4.31 3.17
C PRO A 77 -36.06 5.00 1.99
N LEU A 78 -35.48 6.08 1.46
CA LEU A 78 -36.08 6.85 0.37
C LEU A 78 -35.59 6.45 -1.02
N ILE A 79 -34.35 5.98 -1.12
CA ILE A 79 -33.65 5.78 -2.40
C ILE A 79 -33.46 4.29 -2.71
N GLY A 80 -33.64 3.42 -1.72
CA GLY A 80 -33.41 1.99 -1.86
C GLY A 80 -31.92 1.65 -1.82
N GLU A 81 -31.51 0.69 -2.64
CA GLU A 81 -30.12 0.19 -2.65
C GLU A 81 -29.18 1.16 -3.38
N VAL A 82 -28.07 1.50 -2.72
CA VAL A 82 -27.01 2.38 -3.22
C VAL A 82 -25.69 1.62 -3.16
N GLN A 83 -24.99 1.52 -4.29
CA GLN A 83 -23.65 0.94 -4.35
C GLN A 83 -22.65 1.89 -3.68
N VAL A 84 -21.86 1.39 -2.73
CA VAL A 84 -20.85 2.19 -2.00
C VAL A 84 -19.44 1.62 -2.06
N ASP A 85 -19.30 0.35 -2.44
CA ASP A 85 -17.99 -0.30 -2.57
C ASP A 85 -17.04 0.47 -3.50
N GLY A 86 -15.82 0.72 -3.01
CA GLY A 86 -14.80 1.47 -3.72
C GLY A 86 -15.01 2.99 -3.78
N LYS A 87 -16.16 3.51 -3.32
CA LYS A 87 -16.42 4.96 -3.26
C LYS A 87 -15.76 5.58 -2.04
N THR A 88 -15.34 6.83 -2.17
CA THR A 88 -14.92 7.62 -1.00
C THR A 88 -16.14 8.22 -0.30
N PRO A 89 -16.06 8.56 1.00
CA PRO A 89 -17.16 9.23 1.69
C PRO A 89 -17.61 10.53 1.00
N ARG A 90 -16.67 11.22 0.33
CA ARG A 90 -16.97 12.43 -0.43
C ARG A 90 -17.78 12.13 -1.69
N GLN A 91 -17.39 11.11 -2.45
CA GLN A 91 -18.14 10.70 -3.65
C GLN A 91 -19.55 10.25 -3.29
N LEU A 92 -19.69 9.49 -2.20
CA LEU A 92 -21.00 9.08 -1.69
C LEU A 92 -21.86 10.28 -1.28
N HIS A 93 -21.26 11.29 -0.63
CA HIS A 93 -21.97 12.52 -0.29
C HIS A 93 -22.47 13.28 -1.51
N GLU A 94 -21.66 13.41 -2.56
CA GLU A 94 -22.04 14.10 -3.81
C GLU A 94 -23.22 13.42 -4.54
N GLU A 95 -23.46 12.13 -4.30
CA GLU A 95 -24.58 11.37 -4.88
C GLU A 95 -25.88 11.45 -4.07
N LEU A 96 -25.78 11.74 -2.77
CA LEU A 96 -26.92 11.75 -1.82
C LEU A 96 -27.48 13.15 -1.52
N VAL A 97 -26.84 14.22 -2.00
CA VAL A 97 -27.21 15.63 -1.78
C VAL A 97 -28.15 16.18 -2.85
#